data_AF-A0A0L8LDV9-F1
#
_entry.id   AF-A0A0L8LDV9-F1
#
_cell.length_a   1.000
_cell.length_b   1.000
_cell.length_c   1.000
_cell.angle_alpha   90.00
_cell.angle_beta   90.00
_cell.angle_gamma   90.00
#
_symmetry.space_group_name_H-M   'P 1'
#
loop_
_entity.id
_entity.type
_entity.pdbx_description
1 polymer ?
#
loop_
_entity_poly.entity_id
_entity_poly.type
_entity_poly.pdbx_seq_one_letter_code
_entity_poly.pdbx_strand_id
1 'polypeptide(L)'
;VRVAVQGLAAVLGGTQSLHTNSFDEAIALPTDKSARLALRTQQVLAYETDVTATVDPFAGSYVIEKMTDDVEAAAVALMARVEDMGGAVA
;
A
#
# COMPACT_ATOMS: atom_id res chain seq x y z
N VAL A 1 -13.19 -7.55 -1.48
CA VAL A 1 -13.17 -6.33 -2.33
C VAL A 1 -12.20 -5.28 -1.78
N ARG A 2 -12.43 -4.65 -0.62
CA ARG A 2 -11.56 -3.58 -0.08
C ARG A 2 -10.07 -3.96 -0.05
N VAL A 3 -9.74 -5.11 0.55
CA VAL A 3 -8.35 -5.59 0.66
C VAL A 3 -7.72 -5.91 -0.70
N ALA A 4 -8.51 -6.28 -1.71
CA ALA A 4 -7.97 -6.50 -3.06
C ALA A 4 -7.52 -5.20 -3.71
N VAL A 5 -8.29 -4.11 -3.54
CA VAL A 5 -7.91 -2.77 -4.05
C VAL A 5 -6.69 -2.23 -3.30
N GLN A 6 -6.64 -2.41 -1.97
CA GLN A 6 -5.50 -2.02 -1.14
C GLN A 6 -4.24 -2.82 -1.50
N GLY A 7 -4.37 -4.13 -1.66
CA GLY A 7 -3.28 -5.00 -2.08
C GLY A 7 -2.75 -4.63 -3.45
N LEU A 8 -3.64 -4.34 -4.41
CA LEU A 8 -3.24 -3.86 -5.73
C LEU A 8 -2.48 -2.54 -5.64
N ALA A 9 -2.97 -1.57 -4.87
CA ALA A 9 -2.27 -0.30 -4.67
C ALA A 9 -0.86 -0.50 -4.07
N ALA A 10 -0.72 -1.41 -3.09
CA ALA A 10 0.57 -1.71 -2.50
C ALA A 10 1.54 -2.39 -3.49
N VAL A 11 1.05 -3.28 -4.35
CA VAL A 11 1.84 -3.92 -5.41
C VAL A 11 2.30 -2.89 -6.44
N LEU A 12 1.38 -2.03 -6.91
CA LEU A 12 1.71 -0.98 -7.89
C LEU A 12 2.64 0.10 -7.32
N GLY A 13 2.57 0.35 -6.01
CA GLY A 13 3.54 1.18 -5.28
C GLY A 13 4.89 0.51 -5.04
N GLY A 14 5.09 -0.72 -5.51
CA GLY A 14 6.37 -1.41 -5.45
C GLY A 14 6.78 -1.88 -4.06
N THR A 15 5.84 -2.32 -3.21
CA THR A 15 6.18 -2.88 -1.89
C THR A 15 6.99 -4.19 -1.97
N GLN A 16 7.88 -4.43 -1.00
CA GLN A 16 8.71 -5.65 -0.93
C GLN A 16 8.02 -6.80 -0.18
N SER A 17 7.09 -6.47 0.71
CA SER A 17 6.31 -7.43 1.48
C SER A 17 4.90 -6.90 1.68
N LEU A 18 3.92 -7.80 1.69
CA LEU A 18 2.53 -7.42 1.82
C LEU A 18 1.80 -8.38 2.76
N HIS A 19 1.17 -7.80 3.78
CA HIS A 19 0.12 -8.47 4.52
C HIS A 19 -1.23 -8.05 3.95
N THR A 20 -2.10 -9.02 3.70
CA THR A 20 -3.49 -8.78 3.33
C THR A 20 -4.38 -9.20 4.48
N ASN A 21 -5.18 -8.25 4.94
CA ASN A 21 -6.14 -8.40 6.02
C ASN A 21 -7.21 -9.44 5.67
N SER A 22 -7.72 -10.12 6.70
CA SER A 22 -8.83 -11.08 6.54
C SER A 22 -10.18 -10.36 6.66
N PHE A 23 -11.24 -10.91 6.05
CA PHE A 23 -12.54 -10.23 6.04
C PHE A 23 -13.22 -10.16 7.41
N ASP A 24 -12.80 -11.00 8.36
CA ASP A 24 -13.30 -11.12 9.73
C ASP A 24 -12.45 -10.33 10.76
N GLU A 25 -11.50 -9.51 10.30
CA GLU A 25 -10.55 -8.79 11.16
C GLU A 25 -11.20 -7.81 12.14
N ALA A 26 -12.37 -7.26 11.79
CA ALA A 26 -13.12 -6.38 12.70
C ALA A 26 -13.84 -7.14 13.84
N ILE A 27 -13.84 -8.48 13.81
CA ILE A 27 -14.61 -9.33 14.73
C ILE A 27 -13.67 -10.11 15.65
N ALA A 28 -12.68 -10.79 15.08
CA ALA A 28 -11.77 -11.65 15.81
C ALA A 28 -10.48 -11.88 15.01
N LEU A 29 -9.55 -12.65 15.59
CA LEU A 29 -8.41 -13.15 14.83
C LEU A 29 -8.87 -14.04 13.66
N PRO A 30 -8.10 -14.09 12.55
CA PRO A 30 -8.50 -14.81 11.35
C PRO A 30 -8.74 -16.30 11.59
N THR A 31 -9.82 -16.81 11.00
CA THR A 31 -9.98 -18.26 10.81
C THR A 31 -9.11 -18.75 9.65
N ASP A 32 -8.84 -20.07 9.57
CA ASP A 32 -8.12 -20.66 8.44
C ASP A 32 -8.75 -20.32 7.08
N LYS A 33 -10.09 -20.24 7.04
CA LYS A 33 -10.83 -19.91 5.82
C LYS A 33 -10.60 -18.46 5.41
N SER A 34 -10.66 -17.52 6.34
CA SER A 34 -10.50 -16.10 6.06
C SER A 34 -9.05 -15.74 5.75
N ALA A 35 -8.10 -16.32 6.50
CA ALA A 35 -6.67 -16.20 6.23
C ALA A 35 -6.31 -16.76 4.84
N ARG A 36 -6.90 -17.90 4.45
CA ARG A 36 -6.69 -18.47 3.10
C ARG A 36 -7.21 -17.55 2.00
N LEU A 37 -8.37 -16.92 2.19
CA LEU A 37 -8.89 -15.96 1.21
C LEU A 37 -7.98 -14.74 1.07
N ALA A 38 -7.45 -14.24 2.19
CA ALA A 38 -6.50 -13.14 2.18
C ALA A 38 -5.22 -13.52 1.39
N LEU A 39 -4.63 -14.69 1.68
CA LEU A 39 -3.46 -15.20 0.93
C LEU A 39 -3.76 -15.35 -0.57
N ARG A 40 -4.93 -15.90 -0.93
CA ARG A 40 -5.34 -16.07 -2.33
C ARG A 40 -5.49 -14.74 -3.05
N THR A 41 -5.89 -13.68 -2.34
CA THR A 41 -5.95 -12.33 -2.92
C THR A 41 -4.57 -11.89 -3.41
N GLN A 42 -3.50 -12.11 -2.64
CA GLN A 42 -2.14 -11.80 -3.08
C GLN A 42 -1.71 -12.65 -4.28
N GLN A 43 -2.08 -13.93 -4.30
CA GLN A 43 -1.70 -14.83 -5.39
C GLN A 43 -2.38 -14.48 -6.70
N VAL A 44 -3.64 -14.06 -6.68
CA VAL A 44 -4.33 -13.55 -7.88
C VAL A 44 -3.59 -12.31 -8.39
N LEU A 45 -3.25 -11.35 -7.52
CA LEU A 45 -2.48 -10.16 -7.92
C LEU A 45 -1.09 -10.52 -8.49
N ALA A 46 -0.43 -11.54 -7.94
CA ALA A 46 0.92 -11.91 -8.36
C ALA A 46 0.95 -12.71 -9.67
N TYR A 47 -0.04 -13.57 -9.90
CA TYR A 47 0.02 -14.60 -10.95
C TYR A 47 -1.08 -14.51 -12.00
N GLU A 48 -2.12 -13.70 -11.81
CA GLU A 48 -3.28 -13.65 -12.72
C GLU A 48 -3.58 -12.26 -13.28
N THR A 49 -3.00 -11.18 -12.74
CA THR A 49 -3.32 -9.80 -13.18
C THR A 49 -2.25 -9.13 -14.03
N ASP A 50 -1.10 -9.79 -14.29
CA ASP A 50 0.05 -9.26 -15.04
C ASP A 50 0.66 -7.94 -14.53
N VAL A 51 0.25 -7.47 -13.35
CA VAL A 51 0.77 -6.21 -12.75
C VAL A 51 2.24 -6.30 -12.37
N THR A 52 2.80 -7.51 -12.34
CA THR A 52 4.22 -7.78 -12.11
C THR A 52 5.06 -7.72 -13.39
N ALA A 53 4.43 -7.63 -14.57
CA ALA A 53 5.11 -7.66 -15.85
C ALA A 53 5.79 -6.32 -16.24
N THR A 54 5.42 -5.22 -15.60
CA THR A 54 5.97 -3.88 -15.86
C THR A 54 6.33 -3.20 -14.56
N VAL A 55 7.55 -2.66 -14.48
CA VAL A 55 7.99 -1.83 -13.36
C VAL A 55 7.31 -0.47 -13.44
N ASP A 56 6.75 -0.02 -12.33
CA ASP A 56 6.06 1.26 -12.18
C ASP A 56 5.10 1.61 -13.35
N PRO A 57 3.95 0.92 -13.45
CA PRO A 57 2.98 1.18 -14.51
C PRO A 57 2.30 2.56 -14.41
N PHE A 58 2.54 3.32 -13.33
CA PHE A 58 2.01 4.67 -13.18
C PHE A 58 3.00 5.76 -13.59
N ALA A 59 4.26 5.42 -13.87
CA ALA A 59 5.27 6.35 -14.37
C ALA A 59 4.71 7.17 -15.55
N GLY A 60 4.72 8.49 -15.42
CA GLY A 60 4.22 9.43 -16.43
C GLY A 60 2.71 9.72 -16.36
N SER A 61 1.97 9.13 -15.42
CA SER A 61 0.58 9.50 -15.16
C SER A 61 0.50 10.89 -14.53
N TYR A 62 -0.02 11.89 -15.27
CA TYR A 62 -0.13 13.27 -14.76
C TYR A 62 -0.79 13.39 -13.39
N VAL A 63 -1.79 12.55 -13.11
CA VAL A 63 -2.50 12.57 -11.82
C VAL A 63 -1.65 11.95 -10.71
N ILE A 64 -1.05 10.79 -10.95
CA ILE A 64 -0.27 10.10 -9.92
C ILE A 64 1.01 10.87 -9.63
N GLU A 65 1.72 11.34 -10.66
CA GLU A 65 2.93 12.16 -10.49
C GLU A 65 2.63 13.41 -9.67
N LYS A 66 1.55 14.13 -9.99
CA LYS A 66 1.16 15.33 -9.22
C LYS A 66 0.81 14.99 -7.77
N MET A 67 0.10 13.88 -7.54
CA MET A 67 -0.23 13.43 -6.19
C MET A 67 1.02 13.01 -5.40
N THR A 68 2.00 12.39 -6.06
CA THR A 68 3.28 12.03 -5.46
C THR A 68 4.03 13.27 -5.01
N ASP A 69 4.16 14.28 -5.88
CA ASP A 69 4.80 15.58 -5.54
C ASP A 69 4.11 16.27 -4.36
N ASP A 70 2.76 16.27 -4.34
CA ASP A 70 1.99 16.92 -3.29
C ASP A 70 2.17 16.22 -1.93
N VAL A 71 2.22 14.88 -1.91
CA VAL A 71 2.49 14.10 -0.69
C VAL A 71 3.91 14.30 -0.19
N GLU A 72 4.90 14.33 -1.09
CA GLU A 72 6.31 14.60 -0.75
C GLU A 72 6.44 15.99 -0.11
N ALA A 73 5.91 17.03 -0.75
CA ALA A 73 5.98 18.39 -0.24
C ALA A 73 5.33 18.53 1.15
N ALA A 74 4.18 17.89 1.36
CA ALA A 74 3.49 17.88 2.65
C ALA A 74 4.30 17.14 3.72
N ALA A 75 4.92 16.00 3.38
CA ALA A 75 5.75 15.23 4.30
C ALA A 75 7.02 16.01 4.70
N VAL A 76 7.71 16.65 3.74
CA VAL A 76 8.89 17.48 4.00
C VAL A 76 8.56 18.66 4.91
N ALA A 77 7.44 19.35 4.67
CA ALA A 77 6.99 20.43 5.54
C ALA A 77 6.67 19.94 6.96
N LEU A 78 6.07 18.75 7.10
CA LEU A 78 5.82 18.15 8.41
C LEU A 78 7.12 17.79 9.14
N MET A 79 8.10 17.20 8.44
CA MET A 79 9.42 16.88 9.01
C MET A 79 10.14 18.12 9.52
N ALA A 80 10.14 19.22 8.76
CA ALA A 80 10.73 20.48 9.20
C ALA A 80 10.09 21.00 10.50
N ARG A 81 8.75 20.92 10.62
CA ARG A 81 8.05 21.31 11.84
C ARG A 81 8.42 20.44 13.05
N VAL A 82 8.60 19.14 12.84
CA VAL A 82 9.04 18.22 13.91
C VAL A 82 10.45 18.58 14.36
N GLU A 83 11.34 18.92 13.42
CA GLU A 83 12.71 19.34 13.73
C GLU A 83 12.74 20.66 14.52
N ASP A 84 11.94 21.65 14.13
CA ASP A 84 11.81 22.93 14.86
C ASP A 84 11.30 22.75 16.30
N MET A 85 10.60 21.65 16.58
CA MET A 85 10.10 21.30 17.91
C MET A 85 11.12 20.52 18.76
N GLY A 86 12.32 20.25 18.25
CA GLY A 86 13.38 19.51 18.94
C GLY A 86 13.63 18.09 18.40
N GLY A 87 12.98 17.73 17.28
CA GLY A 87 13.06 16.40 16.68
C GLY A 87 12.06 15.41 17.28
N ALA A 88 12.01 14.20 16.73
CA ALA A 88 10.95 13.23 17.05
C ALA A 88 10.97 12.65 18.48
N VAL A 89 12.07 12.84 19.23
CA VAL A 89 12.27 12.27 20.57
C VAL A 89 12.12 13.33 21.68
N ALA A 90 12.35 14.60 21.36
CA ALA A 90 12.38 15.70 22.32
C ALA A 90 10.98 16.06 22.85
#